data_AF-A0A2L0D0H9-F1
#
_entry.id   AF-A0A2L0D0H9-F1
#
_cell.length_a   1.000
_cell.length_b   1.000
_cell.length_c   1.000
_cell.angle_alpha   90.00
_cell.angle_beta   90.00
_cell.angle_gamma   90.00
#
_symmetry.space_group_name_H-M   'P 1'
#
loop_
_entity.id
_entity.type
_entity.pdbx_description
1 polymer ?
#
loop_
_entity_poly.entity_id
_entity_poly.type
_entity_poly.pdbx_seq_one_letter_code
_entity_poly.pdbx_strand_id
1 'polypeptide(L)'
;CYGGTAALFNALAWVESSSWDGRFALVVAGDIAVYAKGSARPTGGAGAVAMLVGPDAPLVFDRGLRATYMRHAYDFYKPDLSSEYPTVDGKLSIQCYLSALDNCYQGYAKKARKRHGAAFNGLSFFDAVLFHS
;
A
#
# COMPACT_ATOMS: atom_id res chain seq x y z
N CYS A 1 -4.22 0.16 -7.09
CA CYS A 1 -4.28 -0.02 -5.63
C CYS A 1 -3.09 0.60 -4.85
N TYR A 2 -1.82 0.54 -5.31
CA TYR A 2 -0.68 1.09 -4.54
C TYR A 2 -0.55 2.63 -4.54
N GLY A 3 -1.20 3.33 -5.49
CA GLY A 3 -1.03 4.78 -5.69
C GLY A 3 -1.32 5.64 -4.45
N GLY A 4 -2.34 5.28 -3.66
CA GLY A 4 -2.66 5.98 -2.40
C GLY A 4 -1.52 5.89 -1.38
N THR A 5 -0.93 4.71 -1.22
CA THR A 5 0.24 4.49 -0.35
C THR A 5 1.47 5.26 -0.85
N ALA A 6 1.69 5.30 -2.17
CA ALA A 6 2.79 6.07 -2.75
C ALA A 6 2.63 7.57 -2.49
N ALA A 7 1.43 8.12 -2.69
CA ALA A 7 1.13 9.52 -2.39
C ALA A 7 1.30 9.84 -0.89
N LEU A 8 0.88 8.93 -0.01
CA LEU A 8 1.09 9.05 1.44
C LEU A 8 2.57 9.12 1.82
N PHE A 9 3.40 8.27 1.21
CA PHE A 9 4.85 8.32 1.45
C PHE A 9 5.49 9.60 0.91
N ASN A 10 5.02 10.13 -0.23
CA ASN A 10 5.50 11.40 -0.75
C ASN A 10 5.11 12.57 0.17
N ALA A 11 3.89 12.56 0.71
CA ALA A 11 3.43 13.54 1.68
C ALA A 11 4.26 13.52 2.97
N LEU A 12 4.52 12.34 3.52
CA LEU A 12 5.41 12.18 4.69
C LEU A 12 6.81 12.72 4.40
N ALA A 13 7.40 12.35 3.27
CA ALA A 13 8.72 12.82 2.88
C ALA A 13 8.76 14.34 2.68
N TRP A 14 7.70 14.94 2.13
CA TRP A 14 7.59 16.38 1.97
C TRP A 14 7.49 17.10 3.33
N VAL A 15 6.62 16.63 4.23
CA VAL A 15 6.49 17.18 5.60
C VAL A 15 7.81 17.08 6.38
N GLU A 16 8.59 16.02 6.16
CA GLU A 16 9.91 15.84 6.79
C GLU A 16 11.07 16.56 6.07
N SER A 17 10.82 17.22 4.94
CA SER A 17 11.86 17.85 4.12
C SER A 17 12.17 19.29 4.54
N SER A 18 13.31 19.80 4.09
CA SER A 18 13.67 21.22 4.20
C SER A 18 12.78 22.16 3.37
N SER A 19 11.97 21.61 2.46
CA SER A 19 11.03 22.37 1.63
C SER A 19 9.63 22.47 2.26
N TRP A 20 9.44 21.89 3.45
CA TRP A 20 8.19 22.01 4.17
C TRP A 20 7.98 23.44 4.66
N ASP A 21 6.77 23.96 4.48
CA ASP A 21 6.42 25.34 4.81
C ASP A 21 5.46 25.46 6.00
N GLY A 22 5.33 24.38 6.78
CA GLY A 22 4.47 24.33 7.96
C GLY A 22 3.01 23.94 7.67
N ARG A 23 2.59 23.84 6.40
CA ARG A 23 1.21 23.44 6.05
C ARG A 23 1.03 21.93 6.08
N PHE A 24 -0.20 21.49 6.28
CA PHE A 24 -0.54 20.07 6.15
C PHE A 24 -0.45 19.60 4.69
N ALA A 25 -0.06 18.35 4.49
CA ALA A 25 -0.28 17.66 3.22
C ALA A 25 -1.64 16.97 3.24
N LEU A 26 -2.36 17.02 2.12
CA LEU A 26 -3.62 16.29 1.93
C LEU A 26 -3.41 15.21 0.87
N VAL A 27 -3.67 13.96 1.26
CA VAL A 27 -3.57 12.80 0.38
C VAL A 27 -4.97 12.28 0.11
N VAL A 28 -5.30 12.05 -1.16
CA VAL A 28 -6.58 11.46 -1.57
C VAL A 28 -6.29 10.16 -2.31
N ALA A 29 -6.87 9.07 -1.81
CA ALA A 29 -6.89 7.78 -2.50
C ALA A 29 -8.33 7.49 -2.89
N GLY A 30 -8.62 7.45 -4.19
CA GLY A 30 -9.95 7.17 -4.70
C GLY A 30 -9.88 6.36 -5.98
N ASP A 31 -10.83 5.46 -6.16
CA ASP A 31 -10.89 4.56 -7.30
C ASP A 31 -12.34 4.13 -7.58
N ILE A 32 -12.61 3.79 -8.84
CA ILE A 32 -13.80 3.08 -9.29
C ILE A 32 -13.32 1.78 -9.95
N ALA A 33 -13.56 0.66 -9.26
CA ALA A 33 -13.21 -0.68 -9.72
C ALA A 33 -14.39 -1.31 -10.47
N VAL A 34 -14.30 -1.30 -11.80
CA VAL A 34 -15.28 -1.88 -12.72
C VAL A 34 -14.67 -3.00 -13.54
N TYR A 35 -15.46 -4.05 -13.77
CA TYR A 35 -15.03 -5.28 -14.42
C TYR A 35 -16.04 -5.75 -15.48
N ALA A 36 -15.53 -6.37 -16.53
CA ALA A 36 -16.34 -6.96 -17.59
C ALA A 36 -17.25 -8.07 -17.05
N LYS A 37 -18.12 -8.63 -17.91
CA LYS A 37 -18.96 -9.77 -17.50
C LYS A 37 -18.05 -10.97 -17.18
N GLY A 38 -18.23 -11.57 -16.01
CA GLY A 38 -17.41 -12.70 -15.57
C GLY A 38 -17.31 -12.75 -14.04
N SER A 39 -16.47 -13.65 -13.55
CA SER A 39 -16.26 -13.89 -12.12
C SER A 39 -15.63 -12.72 -11.35
N ALA A 40 -14.96 -11.79 -12.04
CA ALA A 40 -14.41 -10.58 -11.42
C ALA A 40 -15.45 -9.48 -11.19
N ARG A 41 -16.63 -9.55 -11.84
CA ARG A 41 -17.65 -8.48 -11.70
C ARG A 41 -18.12 -8.24 -10.25
N PRO A 42 -18.38 -9.27 -9.44
CA PRO A 42 -18.81 -9.08 -8.05
C PRO A 42 -17.72 -8.50 -7.14
N THR A 43 -16.46 -8.43 -7.57
CA THR A 43 -15.35 -7.87 -6.78
C THR A 43 -15.09 -6.39 -7.08
N GLY A 44 -16.01 -5.72 -7.78
CA GLY A 44 -15.96 -4.28 -8.01
C GLY A 44 -16.31 -3.46 -6.78
N GLY A 45 -16.18 -2.14 -6.90
CA GLY A 45 -16.47 -1.21 -5.82
C GLY A 45 -16.05 0.20 -6.19
N ALA A 46 -16.45 1.18 -5.38
CA ALA A 46 -16.01 2.56 -5.53
C ALA A 46 -15.90 3.22 -4.17
N GLY A 47 -14.91 4.09 -4.00
CA GLY A 47 -14.69 4.81 -2.76
C GLY A 47 -13.56 5.81 -2.84
N ALA A 48 -13.52 6.72 -1.88
CA ALA A 48 -12.44 7.67 -1.71
C ALA A 48 -12.15 7.89 -0.21
N VAL A 49 -10.87 8.04 0.12
CA VAL A 49 -10.36 8.34 1.46
C VAL A 49 -9.44 9.55 1.36
N ALA A 50 -9.68 10.55 2.20
CA ALA A 50 -8.81 11.71 2.36
C ALA A 50 -8.05 11.59 3.69
N MET A 51 -6.73 11.78 3.65
CA MET A 51 -5.83 11.70 4.81
C MET A 51 -5.08 13.02 4.93
N LEU A 52 -5.20 13.67 6.10
CA LEU A 52 -4.42 14.86 6.44
C LEU A 52 -3.12 14.42 7.14
N VAL A 53 -1.98 14.94 6.68
CA VAL A 53 -0.64 14.55 7.16
C VAL A 53 0.08 15.77 7.69
N GLY A 54 0.64 15.64 8.90
CA GLY A 54 1.38 16.70 9.60
C GLY A 54 2.08 16.18 10.88
N PRO A 55 2.77 17.07 11.61
CA PRO A 55 3.39 16.74 12.89
C PRO A 55 2.33 16.44 13.98
N ASP A 56 2.77 15.85 15.09
CA ASP A 56 1.96 15.57 16.29
C ASP A 56 0.67 14.77 16.01
N ALA A 57 0.75 13.88 15.02
CA ALA A 57 -0.39 13.06 14.60
C ALA A 57 -0.71 11.97 15.64
N PRO A 58 -2.00 11.61 15.82
CA PRO A 58 -2.39 10.50 16.69
C PRO A 58 -2.04 9.12 16.09
N LEU A 59 -1.84 9.05 14.77
CA LEU A 59 -1.37 7.87 14.05
C LEU A 59 0.00 8.17 13.46
N VAL A 60 1.05 7.70 14.13
CA VAL A 60 2.43 8.02 13.79
C VAL A 60 3.05 6.90 12.94
N PHE A 61 3.81 7.27 11.90
CA PHE A 61 4.57 6.31 11.12
C PHE A 61 5.86 5.89 11.83
N ASP A 62 6.10 4.58 11.93
CA ASP A 62 7.36 4.04 12.42
C ASP A 62 8.50 4.28 11.42
N ARG A 63 9.22 5.39 11.64
CA ARG A 63 10.33 5.82 10.78
C ARG A 63 11.35 4.71 10.56
N GLY A 64 11.55 4.29 9.32
CA GLY A 64 12.58 3.31 8.97
C GLY A 64 12.19 1.84 9.16
N LEU A 65 10.95 1.51 9.57
CA LEU A 65 10.47 0.11 9.61
C LEU A 65 9.83 -0.36 8.30
N ARG A 66 9.42 0.55 7.41
CA ARG A 66 8.81 0.23 6.11
C ARG A 66 9.68 -0.72 5.28
N ALA A 67 9.06 -1.72 4.65
CA ALA A 67 9.66 -2.51 3.57
C ALA A 67 8.83 -2.42 2.28
N THR A 68 9.47 -2.62 1.14
CA THR A 68 8.85 -2.47 -0.18
C THR A 68 9.39 -3.54 -1.10
N TYR A 69 8.48 -4.17 -1.84
CA TYR A 69 8.78 -5.12 -2.90
C TYR A 69 8.12 -4.63 -4.19
N MET A 70 8.89 -4.59 -5.27
CA MET A 70 8.41 -4.23 -6.60
C MET A 70 8.97 -5.24 -7.60
N ARG A 71 8.12 -5.68 -8.52
CA ARG A 71 8.49 -6.64 -9.55
C ARG A 71 7.74 -6.31 -10.84
N HIS A 72 8.39 -6.55 -11.97
CA HIS A 72 7.70 -6.57 -13.26
C HIS A 72 6.80 -7.81 -13.35
N ALA A 73 5.49 -7.60 -13.52
CA ALA A 73 4.49 -8.66 -13.65
C ALA A 73 3.34 -8.19 -14.55
N TYR A 74 2.67 -9.15 -15.19
CA TYR A 74 1.47 -8.95 -16.00
C TYR A 74 0.29 -9.73 -15.40
N ASP A 75 0.11 -9.59 -14.10
CA ASP A 75 -0.96 -10.24 -13.35
C ASP A 75 -2.30 -9.49 -13.46
N PHE A 76 -2.25 -8.16 -13.33
CA PHE A 76 -3.40 -7.27 -13.49
C PHE A 76 -2.96 -5.95 -14.13
N TYR A 77 -3.50 -5.61 -15.29
CA TYR A 77 -3.12 -4.39 -16.00
C TYR A 77 -4.23 -3.91 -16.94
N LYS A 78 -4.15 -2.65 -17.39
CA LYS A 78 -5.13 -2.01 -18.29
C LYS A 78 -4.44 -1.57 -19.58
N PRO A 79 -4.18 -2.49 -20.53
CA PRO A 79 -3.46 -2.16 -21.75
C PRO A 79 -4.35 -1.50 -22.82
N ASP A 80 -5.65 -1.77 -22.80
CA ASP A 80 -6.61 -1.22 -23.74
C ASP A 80 -7.09 0.15 -23.26
N LEU A 81 -6.64 1.20 -23.94
CA LEU A 81 -6.96 2.59 -23.59
C LEU A 81 -8.41 2.97 -23.94
N SER A 82 -9.13 2.14 -24.69
CA SER A 82 -10.54 2.36 -25.04
C SER A 82 -11.53 1.73 -24.06
N SER A 83 -11.04 0.96 -23.08
CA SER A 83 -11.85 0.18 -22.15
C SER A 83 -11.47 0.47 -20.69
N GLU A 84 -12.46 0.52 -19.81
CA GLU A 84 -12.22 0.64 -18.37
C GLU A 84 -11.80 -0.68 -17.71
N TYR A 85 -12.04 -1.80 -18.42
CA TYR A 85 -11.87 -3.16 -17.90
C TYR A 85 -10.41 -3.63 -17.96
N PRO A 86 -9.91 -4.28 -16.90
CA PRO A 86 -8.56 -4.80 -16.87
C PRO A 86 -8.42 -6.14 -17.61
N THR A 87 -7.20 -6.41 -18.07
CA THR A 87 -6.72 -7.76 -18.35
C THR A 87 -6.24 -8.39 -17.04
N VAL A 88 -6.74 -9.58 -16.72
CA VAL A 88 -6.48 -10.24 -15.42
C VAL A 88 -6.08 -11.70 -15.64
N ASP A 89 -4.91 -12.07 -15.13
CA ASP A 89 -4.56 -13.45 -14.83
C ASP A 89 -4.75 -13.67 -13.33
N GLY A 90 -5.90 -14.25 -12.96
CA GLY A 90 -6.29 -14.39 -11.55
C GLY A 90 -5.36 -15.31 -10.75
N LYS A 91 -4.84 -16.38 -11.37
CA LYS A 91 -3.90 -17.30 -10.70
C LYS A 91 -2.57 -16.59 -10.45
N LEU A 92 -2.04 -15.89 -11.46
CA LEU A 92 -0.81 -15.13 -11.32
C LEU A 92 -0.97 -13.99 -10.32
N SER A 93 -2.12 -13.31 -10.30
CA SER A 93 -2.42 -12.22 -9.35
C SER A 93 -2.31 -12.67 -7.89
N ILE A 94 -2.89 -13.83 -7.55
CA ILE A 94 -2.79 -14.39 -6.20
C ILE A 94 -1.32 -14.73 -5.87
N GLN A 95 -0.59 -15.33 -6.80
CA GLN A 95 0.83 -15.67 -6.61
C GLN A 95 1.71 -14.41 -6.43
N CYS A 96 1.46 -13.37 -7.22
CA CYS A 96 2.13 -12.08 -7.10
C CYS A 96 1.86 -11.44 -5.75
N TYR A 97 0.61 -11.40 -5.31
CA TYR A 97 0.22 -10.81 -4.04
C TYR A 97 0.89 -11.51 -2.84
N LEU A 98 0.80 -12.85 -2.78
CA LEU A 98 1.40 -13.63 -1.69
C LEU A 98 2.93 -13.50 -1.68
N SER A 99 3.57 -13.54 -2.86
CA SER A 99 5.01 -13.34 -2.98
C SER A 99 5.43 -11.93 -2.52
N ALA A 100 4.65 -10.90 -2.86
CA ALA A 100 4.90 -9.54 -2.40
C ALA A 100 4.71 -9.41 -0.88
N LEU A 101 3.67 -10.03 -0.31
CA LEU A 101 3.42 -10.07 1.12
C LEU A 101 4.60 -10.69 1.87
N ASP A 102 5.07 -11.86 1.44
CA ASP A 102 6.22 -12.55 2.04
C ASP A 102 7.47 -11.67 2.02
N ASN A 103 7.81 -11.10 0.86
CA ASN A 103 9.01 -10.27 0.72
C ASN A 103 8.91 -8.97 1.54
N CYS A 104 7.75 -8.32 1.56
CA CYS A 104 7.51 -7.13 2.38
C CYS A 104 7.61 -7.46 3.87
N TYR A 105 6.98 -8.55 4.33
CA TYR A 105 7.02 -8.94 5.73
C TYR A 105 8.44 -9.34 6.16
N GLN A 106 9.17 -10.11 5.36
CA GLN A 106 10.56 -10.46 5.64
C GLN A 106 11.45 -9.21 5.71
N GLY A 107 11.27 -8.26 4.78
CA GLY A 107 11.97 -6.99 4.79
C GLY A 107 11.67 -6.15 6.04
N TYR A 108 10.40 -6.11 6.45
CA TYR A 108 9.96 -5.44 7.68
C TYR A 108 10.58 -6.11 8.91
N ALA A 109 10.42 -7.43 9.03
CA ALA A 109 10.93 -8.22 10.15
C ALA A 109 12.44 -8.06 10.33
N LYS A 110 13.21 -7.98 9.24
CA LYS A 110 14.65 -7.69 9.30
C LYS A 110 14.94 -6.34 9.95
N LYS A 111 14.19 -5.29 9.58
CA LYS A 111 14.34 -3.94 10.14
C LYS A 111 13.85 -3.86 11.58
N ALA A 112 12.71 -4.48 11.87
CA ALA A 112 12.11 -4.53 13.20
C ALA A 112 13.00 -5.30 14.19
N ARG A 113 13.55 -6.46 13.83
CA ARG A 113 14.52 -7.19 14.66
C ARG A 113 15.76 -6.36 14.96
N LYS A 114 16.26 -5.59 13.99
CA LYS A 114 17.41 -4.69 14.21
C LYS A 114 17.08 -3.58 15.22
N ARG A 115 15.86 -3.04 15.21
CA ARG A 115 15.46 -1.94 16.11
C ARG A 115 14.99 -2.42 17.49
N HIS A 116 14.21 -3.49 17.54
CA HIS A 116 13.49 -3.93 18.75
C HIS A 116 14.06 -5.23 19.35
N GLY A 117 15.02 -5.88 18.70
CA GLY A 117 15.65 -7.10 19.20
C GLY A 117 14.64 -8.20 19.50
N ALA A 118 14.70 -8.76 20.71
CA ALA A 118 13.82 -9.82 21.17
C ALA A 118 12.36 -9.39 21.37
N ALA A 119 12.07 -8.08 21.45
CA ALA A 119 10.70 -7.61 21.56
C ALA A 119 9.90 -7.86 20.27
N PHE A 120 10.56 -7.88 19.10
CA PHE A 120 9.91 -8.31 17.87
C PHE A 120 9.78 -9.84 17.83
N ASN A 121 8.58 -10.34 18.06
CA ASN A 121 8.26 -11.76 18.15
C ASN A 121 7.35 -12.25 17.00
N GLY A 122 7.38 -11.57 15.85
CA GLY A 122 6.57 -11.93 14.68
C GLY A 122 5.19 -11.29 14.71
N LEU A 123 4.12 -12.05 14.39
CA LEU A 123 2.77 -11.50 14.28
C LEU A 123 2.21 -11.00 15.62
N SER A 124 2.60 -11.62 16.74
CA SER A 124 2.21 -11.19 18.09
C SER A 124 2.80 -9.84 18.52
N PHE A 125 3.69 -9.25 17.70
CA PHE A 125 4.20 -7.91 17.92
C PHE A 125 3.17 -6.83 17.59
N PHE A 126 2.17 -7.15 16.77
CA PHE A 126 1.17 -6.20 16.30
C PHE A 126 -0.16 -6.40 17.01
N ASP A 127 -0.76 -5.30 17.47
CA ASP A 127 -2.15 -5.31 17.96
C ASP A 127 -3.16 -5.51 16.82
N ALA A 128 -2.81 -5.04 15.62
CA ALA A 128 -3.62 -5.18 14.42
C ALA A 128 -2.75 -5.26 13.17
N VAL A 129 -3.25 -5.95 12.14
CA VAL A 129 -2.63 -6.03 10.81
C VAL A 129 -3.67 -5.69 9.75
N LEU A 130 -3.40 -4.64 8.98
CA LEU A 130 -4.29 -4.13 7.93
C LEU A 130 -3.76 -4.52 6.55
N PHE A 131 -4.66 -4.84 5.62
CA PHE A 131 -4.34 -5.27 4.27
C PHE A 131 -5.14 -4.49 3.23
N HIS A 132 -4.66 -4.49 1.99
CA HIS A 132 -5.54 -4.20 0.86
C HIS A 132 -6.54 -5.36 0.73
N SER A 133 -7.83 -5.00 0.79
CA SER A 133 -9.00 -5.84 0.54
C SER A 133 -9.60 -5.57 -0.83
#